data_AF-A0AAD4UG40-F1
#
_entry.id   AF-A0AAD4UG40-F1
#
_cell.length_a   1.000
_cell.length_b   1.000
_cell.length_c   1.000
_cell.angle_alpha   90.00
_cell.angle_beta   90.00
_cell.angle_gamma   90.00
#
_symmetry.space_group_name_H-M   'P 1'
#
loop_
_entity.id
_entity.type
_entity.pdbx_description
1 polymer ?
#
loop_
_entity_poly.entity_id
_entity_poly.type
_entity_poly.pdbx_seq_one_letter_code
_entity_poly.pdbx_strand_id
1 'polypeptide(L)'
;MVLLGIIFRKSNHAPGEDVWEFLSVLGVYTGRSHWIFGEPRRLIPKDLVQKKYLKYQQVPNGDPPHYEFLWGPRACVETNKMKVLEVLAKIHDTVPTSFPDLYYEALRDQAERAGLRGTARAPTMTEASAPSRAKSYSSSHI
;
A
#
# COMPACT_ATOMS: atom_id res chain seq x y z
N MET A 1 -5.34 -9.71 4.45
CA MET A 1 -5.06 -9.82 2.99
C MET A 1 -6.34 -9.80 2.17
N VAL A 2 -7.34 -10.65 2.46
CA VAL A 2 -8.62 -10.70 1.71
C VAL A 2 -9.26 -9.32 1.52
N LEU A 3 -9.49 -8.57 2.60
CA LEU A 3 -10.12 -7.24 2.54
C LEU A 3 -9.33 -6.22 1.72
N LEU A 4 -8.00 -6.25 1.78
CA LEU A 4 -7.16 -5.40 0.93
C LEU A 4 -7.34 -5.76 -0.55
N GLY A 5 -7.57 -7.04 -0.86
CA GLY A 5 -7.92 -7.51 -2.20
C GLY A 5 -9.28 -7.03 -2.68
N ILE A 6 -10.28 -6.95 -1.80
CA ILE A 6 -11.60 -6.37 -2.11
C ILE A 6 -11.45 -4.91 -2.55
N ILE A 7 -10.73 -4.13 -1.75
CA ILE A 7 -10.47 -2.71 -2.01
C ILE A 7 -9.65 -2.55 -3.28
N PHE A 8 -8.64 -3.40 -3.48
CA PHE A 8 -7.81 -3.39 -4.69
C PHE A 8 -8.64 -3.66 -5.94
N ARG A 9 -9.60 -4.59 -5.89
CA ARG A 9 -10.49 -4.89 -7.01
C ARG A 9 -11.43 -3.72 -7.37
N LYS A 10 -11.71 -2.83 -6.43
CA LYS A 10 -12.48 -1.60 -6.62
C LYS A 10 -11.56 -0.39 -6.88
N SER A 11 -10.46 -0.60 -7.59
CA SER A 11 -9.51 0.48 -7.94
C SER A 11 -8.91 1.22 -6.74
N ASN A 12 -8.71 0.52 -5.62
CA ASN A 12 -8.19 1.03 -4.34
C ASN A 12 -9.16 1.86 -3.49
N HIS A 13 -10.40 2.03 -3.94
CA HIS A 13 -11.45 2.77 -3.24
C HIS A 13 -12.70 1.91 -3.17
N ALA A 14 -13.10 1.47 -1.98
CA ALA A 14 -14.32 0.67 -1.84
C ALA A 14 -15.31 1.34 -0.89
N PRO A 15 -16.53 1.69 -1.35
CA PRO A 15 -17.62 2.04 -0.47
C PRO A 15 -17.83 0.97 0.59
N GLY A 16 -18.28 1.37 1.78
CA GLY A 16 -18.57 0.40 2.82
C GLY A 16 -19.56 -0.68 2.37
N GLU A 17 -20.59 -0.30 1.62
CA GLU A 17 -21.60 -1.22 1.09
C GLU A 17 -20.99 -2.30 0.19
N ASP A 18 -20.13 -1.92 -0.74
CA ASP A 18 -19.46 -2.84 -1.68
C ASP A 18 -18.57 -3.84 -0.95
N VAL A 19 -17.89 -3.39 0.11
CA VAL A 19 -17.09 -4.28 0.96
C VAL A 19 -17.99 -5.32 1.61
N TRP A 20 -19.15 -4.91 2.13
CA TRP A 20 -20.10 -5.83 2.76
C TRP A 20 -20.76 -6.77 1.76
N GLU A 21 -21.13 -6.30 0.57
CA GLU A 21 -21.68 -7.11 -0.51
C GLU A 21 -20.68 -8.20 -0.90
N PHE A 22 -19.41 -7.85 -1.10
CA PHE A 22 -18.42 -8.84 -1.48
C PHE A 22 -18.10 -9.84 -0.35
N LEU A 23 -18.06 -9.36 0.89
CA LEU A 23 -17.95 -10.25 2.05
C LEU A 23 -19.14 -11.24 2.10
N SER A 24 -20.35 -10.81 1.73
CA SER A 24 -21.52 -11.69 1.67
C SER A 24 -21.40 -12.77 0.59
N VAL A 25 -20.80 -12.45 -0.56
CA VAL A 25 -20.49 -13.43 -1.62
C VAL A 25 -19.46 -14.46 -1.13
N LEU A 26 -18.52 -14.04 -0.29
CA LEU A 26 -17.55 -14.92 0.38
C LEU A 26 -18.13 -15.66 1.60
N GLY A 27 -19.43 -15.58 1.86
CA GLY A 27 -20.10 -16.27 2.98
C GLY A 27 -19.93 -15.58 4.34
N VAL A 28 -19.40 -14.36 4.38
CA VAL A 28 -19.25 -13.54 5.59
C VAL A 28 -20.45 -12.62 5.73
N TYR A 29 -21.41 -13.00 6.57
CA TYR A 29 -22.65 -12.25 6.79
C TYR A 29 -22.63 -11.44 8.08
N THR A 30 -23.29 -10.27 8.06
CA THR A 30 -23.47 -9.46 9.27
C THR A 30 -24.38 -10.16 10.28
N GLY A 31 -23.97 -10.23 11.56
CA GLY A 31 -24.79 -10.81 12.64
C GLY A 31 -24.58 -12.31 12.87
N ARG A 32 -23.75 -12.98 12.06
CA ARG A 32 -23.22 -14.31 12.37
C ARG A 32 -21.74 -14.22 12.63
N SER A 33 -21.29 -14.77 13.76
CA SER A 33 -19.87 -14.89 14.05
C SER A 33 -19.26 -15.85 13.04
N HIS A 34 -18.36 -15.35 12.19
CA HIS A 34 -17.60 -16.19 11.28
C HIS A 34 -16.38 -16.71 12.03
N TRP A 35 -16.14 -18.03 12.02
CA TRP A 35 -15.06 -18.67 12.77
C TRP A 35 -13.65 -18.05 12.54
N ILE A 36 -13.39 -17.51 11.34
CA ILE A 36 -12.13 -16.80 11.01
C ILE A 36 -12.16 -15.30 11.36
N PHE A 37 -13.32 -14.65 11.26
CA PHE A 37 -13.43 -13.17 11.31
C PHE A 37 -14.17 -12.63 12.54
N GLY A 38 -14.66 -13.51 13.42
CA GLY A 38 -15.54 -13.17 14.53
C GLY A 38 -16.81 -12.46 14.05
N GLU A 39 -17.28 -11.46 14.79
CA GLU A 39 -18.41 -10.62 14.40
C GLU A 39 -17.98 -9.56 13.36
N PRO A 40 -18.35 -9.71 12.07
CA PRO A 40 -17.76 -8.91 10.99
C PRO A 40 -18.02 -7.41 11.12
N ARG A 41 -19.20 -7.03 11.67
CA ARG A 41 -19.61 -5.63 11.88
C ARG A 41 -18.75 -4.87 12.88
N ARG A 42 -18.17 -5.54 13.87
CA ARG A 42 -17.35 -4.89 14.91
C ARG A 42 -15.86 -4.96 14.59
N LEU A 43 -15.39 -6.07 14.04
CA LEU A 43 -13.96 -6.35 13.89
C LEU A 43 -13.36 -5.76 12.60
N ILE A 44 -14.11 -5.70 11.50
CA ILE A 44 -13.52 -5.37 10.20
C ILE A 44 -13.18 -3.87 10.07
N PRO A 45 -14.07 -2.91 10.38
CA PRO A 45 -13.75 -1.50 10.20
C PRO A 45 -12.86 -0.94 11.31
N LYS A 46 -13.12 -1.25 12.58
CA LYS A 46 -12.50 -0.55 13.71
C LYS A 46 -11.06 -0.99 13.96
N ASP A 47 -10.81 -2.29 14.07
CA ASP A 47 -9.47 -2.79 14.41
C ASP A 47 -8.47 -2.57 13.27
N LEU A 48 -8.91 -2.71 12.02
CA LEU A 48 -8.03 -2.53 10.86
C LEU A 48 -7.71 -1.06 10.60
N VAL A 49 -8.67 -0.15 10.86
CA VAL A 49 -8.41 1.30 10.84
C VAL A 49 -7.49 1.68 12.00
N GLN A 50 -7.73 1.17 13.22
CA GLN A 50 -6.88 1.45 14.39
C GLN A 50 -5.45 0.93 14.20
N LYS A 51 -5.30 -0.27 13.62
CA LYS A 51 -3.99 -0.84 13.25
C LYS A 51 -3.37 -0.21 12.00
N LYS A 52 -4.02 0.79 11.39
CA LYS A 52 -3.56 1.53 10.19
C LYS A 52 -3.39 0.66 8.94
N TYR A 53 -4.06 -0.49 8.88
CA TYR A 53 -4.15 -1.31 7.66
C TYR A 53 -5.17 -0.74 6.68
N LEU A 54 -6.19 -0.05 7.18
CA LEU A 54 -7.18 0.66 6.38
C LEU A 54 -7.22 2.13 6.76
N LYS A 55 -7.63 2.95 5.81
CA LYS A 55 -8.16 4.29 6.04
C LYS A 55 -9.65 4.27 5.74
N TYR A 56 -10.41 4.93 6.59
CA TYR A 56 -11.83 5.20 6.37
C TYR A 56 -11.97 6.70 6.21
N GLN A 57 -12.41 7.15 5.03
CA GLN A 57 -12.54 8.57 4.73
C GLN A 57 -13.89 8.86 4.07
N GLN A 58 -14.37 10.08 4.28
CA GLN A 58 -15.54 10.57 3.57
C GLN A 58 -15.15 10.91 2.13
N VAL A 59 -15.97 10.51 1.17
CA VAL A 59 -15.81 10.89 -0.23
C VAL A 59 -16.08 12.40 -0.36
N PRO A 60 -15.15 13.20 -0.91
CA PRO A 60 -15.38 14.63 -1.12
C PRO A 60 -16.62 14.85 -1.99
N ASN A 61 -17.47 15.79 -1.61
CA ASN A 61 -18.65 16.23 -2.39
C ASN A 61 -19.75 15.17 -2.61
N GLY A 62 -19.81 14.12 -1.79
CA GLY A 62 -20.97 13.21 -1.78
C GLY A 62 -22.18 13.85 -1.12
N ASP A 63 -23.28 13.98 -1.87
CA ASP A 63 -24.61 14.31 -1.33
C ASP A 63 -25.58 13.15 -1.67
N PRO A 64 -25.88 12.24 -0.72
CA PRO A 64 -25.54 12.29 0.71
C PRO A 64 -24.08 11.90 1.03
N PRO A 65 -23.59 12.15 2.27
CA PRO A 65 -22.24 11.77 2.68
C PRO A 65 -21.97 10.26 2.53
N HIS A 66 -21.06 9.90 1.64
CA HIS A 66 -20.59 8.53 1.46
C HIS A 66 -19.19 8.35 2.06
N TYR A 67 -18.91 7.15 2.55
CA TYR A 67 -17.61 6.81 3.12
C TYR A 67 -17.01 5.60 2.41
N GLU A 68 -15.70 5.64 2.25
CA GLU A 68 -14.94 4.62 1.55
C GLU A 68 -13.75 4.12 2.37
N PHE A 69 -13.38 2.88 2.10
CA PHE A 69 -12.19 2.22 2.61
C PHE A 69 -11.07 2.28 1.59
N LEU A 70 -9.88 2.63 2.08
CA LEU A 70 -8.64 2.61 1.33
C LEU A 70 -7.57 1.83 2.08
N TRP A 71 -6.49 1.49 1.39
CA TRP A 71 -5.30 0.93 2.02
C TRP A 71 -4.67 1.95 2.97
N GLY A 72 -4.43 1.52 4.19
CA GLY A 72 -3.71 2.29 5.19
C GLY A 72 -2.20 2.25 4.98
N PRO A 73 -1.45 3.16 5.62
CA PRO A 73 0.00 3.26 5.43
C PRO A 73 0.72 1.96 5.83
N ARG A 74 0.20 1.23 6.82
CA ARG A 74 0.77 -0.04 7.25
C ARG A 74 0.60 -1.12 6.18
N ALA A 75 -0.57 -1.20 5.55
CA ALA A 75 -0.80 -2.13 4.44
C ALA A 75 0.15 -1.84 3.28
N CYS A 76 0.37 -0.57 2.93
CA CYS A 76 1.30 -0.20 1.87
C CYS A 76 2.78 -0.51 2.16
N VAL A 77 3.16 -0.68 3.42
CA VAL A 77 4.53 -1.06 3.82
C VAL A 77 4.68 -2.57 3.89
N GLU A 78 3.72 -3.25 4.51
CA GLU A 78 3.81 -4.69 4.77
C GLU A 78 3.48 -5.56 3.55
N THR A 79 2.66 -5.04 2.63
CA THR A 79 2.27 -5.74 1.41
C THR A 79 2.38 -4.86 0.17
N ASN A 80 2.32 -5.52 -0.99
CA ASN A 80 2.19 -4.86 -2.29
C ASN A 80 0.95 -5.41 -3.03
N LYS A 81 0.57 -4.75 -4.12
CA LYS A 81 -0.62 -5.14 -4.89
C LYS A 81 -0.49 -6.54 -5.50
N MET A 82 0.72 -6.94 -5.89
CA MET A 82 1.00 -8.27 -6.44
C MET A 82 0.73 -9.40 -5.42
N LYS A 83 1.25 -9.28 -4.19
CA LYS A 83 1.01 -10.25 -3.11
C LYS A 83 -0.47 -10.39 -2.77
N VAL A 84 -1.20 -9.28 -2.78
CA VAL A 84 -2.65 -9.30 -2.53
C VAL A 84 -3.37 -9.99 -3.68
N LEU A 85 -2.97 -9.75 -4.92
CA LEU A 85 -3.52 -10.40 -6.11
C LEU A 85 -3.26 -11.92 -6.10
N GLU A 86 -2.07 -12.36 -5.69
CA GLU A 86 -1.75 -13.78 -5.54
C GLU A 86 -2.65 -14.48 -4.53
N VAL A 87 -2.93 -13.85 -3.38
CA VAL A 87 -3.85 -14.40 -2.38
C VAL A 87 -5.27 -14.45 -2.94
N LEU A 88 -5.70 -13.41 -3.67
CA LEU A 88 -7.03 -13.39 -4.28
C LEU A 88 -7.19 -14.50 -5.32
N ALA A 89 -6.19 -14.69 -6.18
CA ALA A 89 -6.17 -15.76 -7.18
C ALA A 89 -6.25 -17.14 -6.51
N LYS A 90 -5.48 -17.37 -5.44
CA LYS A 90 -5.54 -18.62 -4.66
C LYS A 90 -6.91 -18.88 -4.04
N ILE A 91 -7.62 -17.85 -3.55
CA ILE A 91 -8.96 -18.01 -2.97
C ILE A 91 -9.98 -18.43 -4.04
N HIS A 92 -9.77 -17.98 -5.28
CA HIS A 92 -10.63 -18.32 -6.41
C HIS A 92 -10.16 -19.55 -7.19
N ASP A 93 -9.12 -20.25 -6.73
CA ASP A 93 -8.47 -21.34 -7.47
C ASP A 93 -8.07 -20.95 -8.91
N THR A 94 -7.61 -19.71 -9.09
CA THR A 94 -7.15 -19.15 -10.37
C THR A 94 -5.73 -18.62 -10.29
N VAL A 95 -5.25 -18.01 -11.38
CA VAL A 95 -3.94 -17.37 -11.49
C VAL A 95 -4.08 -15.84 -11.51
N PRO A 96 -3.07 -15.07 -11.04
CA PRO A 96 -3.12 -13.60 -11.06
C PRO A 96 -3.42 -12.98 -12.43
N THR A 97 -2.95 -13.62 -13.50
CA THR A 97 -3.17 -13.19 -14.89
C THR A 97 -4.61 -13.35 -15.37
N SER A 98 -5.44 -14.10 -14.65
CA SER A 98 -6.90 -14.17 -14.89
C SER A 98 -7.61 -12.85 -14.54
N PHE A 99 -6.92 -11.93 -13.85
CA PHE A 99 -7.41 -10.57 -13.55
C PHE A 99 -6.51 -9.54 -14.24
N PRO A 100 -6.65 -9.33 -15.56
CA PRO A 100 -5.70 -8.55 -16.35
C PRO A 100 -5.52 -7.12 -15.82
N ASP A 101 -6.60 -6.40 -15.51
CA ASP A 101 -6.53 -5.02 -15.00
C ASP A 101 -5.77 -4.93 -13.67
N LEU A 102 -6.07 -5.84 -12.75
CA LEU A 102 -5.39 -5.92 -11.45
C LEU A 102 -3.94 -6.34 -11.60
N TYR A 103 -3.65 -7.24 -12.53
CA TYR A 103 -2.29 -7.69 -12.80
C TYR A 103 -1.42 -6.55 -13.33
N TYR A 104 -1.90 -5.77 -14.30
CA TYR A 104 -1.19 -4.58 -14.80
C TYR A 104 -0.99 -3.53 -13.72
N GLU A 105 -2.00 -3.29 -12.88
CA GLU A 105 -1.86 -2.36 -11.77
C GLU A 105 -0.85 -2.84 -10.72
N ALA A 106 -0.85 -4.13 -10.41
CA ALA A 106 0.10 -4.75 -9.51
C ALA A 106 1.55 -4.67 -10.03
N LEU A 107 1.75 -4.85 -11.34
CA LEU A 107 3.05 -4.70 -11.97
C LEU A 107 3.57 -3.26 -11.91
N ARG A 108 2.72 -2.27 -12.19
CA ARG A 108 3.08 -0.84 -12.09
C ARG A 108 3.53 -0.48 -10.67
N ASP A 109 2.76 -0.90 -9.68
CA ASP A 109 3.05 -0.71 -8.26
C ASP A 109 4.36 -1.38 -7.81
N GLN A 110 4.65 -2.57 -8.34
CA GLN A 110 5.93 -3.25 -8.09
C GLN A 110 7.11 -2.51 -8.72
N ALA A 111 6.97 -2.02 -9.96
CA ALA A 111 8.00 -1.26 -10.66
C ALA A 111 8.29 0.08 -9.96
N GLU A 112 7.27 0.82 -9.55
CA GLU A 112 7.41 2.07 -8.80
C GLU A 112 8.16 1.85 -7.48
N ARG A 113 7.79 0.82 -6.71
CA ARG A 113 8.48 0.46 -5.47
C ARG A 113 9.94 0.06 -5.70
N ALA A 114 10.25 -0.63 -6.80
CA ALA A 114 11.62 -0.99 -7.17
C ALA A 114 12.44 0.26 -7.56
N GLY A 115 11.86 1.19 -8.31
CA GLY A 115 12.49 2.46 -8.69
C GLY A 115 12.84 3.34 -7.49
N LEU A 116 11.92 3.46 -6.52
CA LEU A 116 12.15 4.21 -5.28
C LEU A 116 13.28 3.64 -4.41
N ARG A 117 13.54 2.32 -4.49
CA ARG A 117 14.69 1.69 -3.82
C ARG A 117 16.01 1.95 -4.55
N GLY A 118 15.98 2.16 -5.86
CA GLY A 118 17.16 2.48 -6.67
C GLY A 118 17.71 3.87 -6.39
N THR A 119 16.85 4.86 -6.16
CA THR A 119 17.25 6.25 -5.90
C THR A 119 17.76 6.49 -4.48
N ALA A 120 17.33 5.70 -3.49
CA ALA A 120 17.78 5.81 -2.10
C ALA A 120 19.22 5.28 -1.86
N ARG A 121 19.85 4.66 -2.86
CA ARG A 121 21.17 4.03 -2.76
C ARG A 121 22.23 4.71 -3.62
N ALA A 122 22.18 6.03 -3.76
CA ALA A 122 23.36 6.78 -4.20
C ALA A 122 24.35 6.87 -3.02
N PRO A 123 25.58 6.33 -3.12
CA PRO A 123 26.57 6.53 -2.08
C PRO A 123 26.95 8.02 -2.08
N THR A 124 26.79 8.67 -0.94
CA THR A 124 27.45 9.92 -0.64
C THR A 124 28.96 9.66 -0.70
N MET A 125 29.57 9.86 -1.87
CA MET A 125 31.02 10.06 -1.96
C MET A 125 31.33 11.31 -1.14
N THR A 126 31.80 11.09 0.08
CA THR A 126 32.34 12.16 0.92
C THR A 126 33.71 12.49 0.33
N GLU A 127 33.74 13.47 -0.56
CA GLU A 127 34.97 14.01 -1.14
C GLU A 127 35.74 14.73 -0.02
N ALA A 128 36.75 14.05 0.52
CA ALA A 128 37.65 14.62 1.51
C ALA A 128 38.53 15.68 0.83
N SER A 129 38.08 16.93 0.92
CA SER A 129 38.83 18.09 0.44
C SER A 129 40.06 18.32 1.32
N ALA A 130 41.25 18.07 0.77
CA ALA A 130 42.53 18.42 1.40
C ALA A 130 42.89 19.89 1.08
N PRO A 131 43.33 20.71 2.05
CA PRO A 131 43.80 22.06 1.76
C PRO A 131 45.26 22.05 1.30
N SER A 132 45.50 22.60 0.10
CA SER A 132 46.83 22.84 -0.46
C SER A 132 47.53 23.98 0.30
N ARG A 133 48.53 23.62 1.10
CA ARG A 133 49.38 24.58 1.86
C ARG A 133 50.35 25.29 0.92
N ALA A 134 50.06 26.54 0.56
CA ALA A 134 51.03 27.43 -0.09
C ALA A 134 52.16 27.79 0.90
N LYS A 135 53.42 27.62 0.48
CA LYS A 135 54.60 28.12 1.21
C LYS A 135 55.03 29.44 0.58
N SER A 136 55.08 30.49 1.39
CA SER A 136 55.73 31.76 1.06
C SER A 136 57.23 31.56 0.83
N TYR A 137 57.75 32.22 -0.21
CA TYR A 137 59.17 32.55 -0.33
C TYR A 137 59.27 34.06 -0.46
N SER A 138 59.70 34.69 0.63
CA SER A 138 60.21 36.06 0.64
C SER A 138 61.66 35.98 0.16
N SER A 139 62.00 36.76 -0.88
CA SER A 139 63.39 36.95 -1.29
C SER A 139 63.69 38.44 -1.30
N SER A 140 64.52 38.85 -0.34
CA SER A 140 65.24 40.11 -0.30
C SER A 140 66.38 40.09 -1.32
N HIS A 141 66.67 41.21 -1.99
CA HIS A 141 67.98 41.88 -1.92
C HIS A 141 68.11 43.05 -2.94
N ILE A 142 68.55 44.19 -2.37
CA ILE A 142 69.40 45.29 -2.86
C ILE A 142 68.90 46.14 -4.03
#